data_AF-A0A8H7TLA7-F1
#
_entry.id   AF-A0A8H7TLA7-F1
#
_cell.length_a   1.000
_cell.length_b   1.000
_cell.length_c   1.000
_cell.angle_alpha   90.00
_cell.angle_beta   90.00
_cell.angle_gamma   90.00
#
_symmetry.space_group_name_H-M   'P 1'
#
loop_
_entity.id
_entity.type
_entity.pdbx_description
1 polymer ?
#
loop_
_entity_poly.entity_id
_entity_poly.type
_entity_poly.pdbx_seq_one_letter_code
_entity_poly.pdbx_strand_id
1 'polypeptide(L)'
;MANPRTDFPPVRACLFDMDGLLINTEDIYTLCHNILLARYGSGPMTWDIKSQLQGRPAAQSIALLLSHFHLTSTVDIETYTSQLHTIQEEEFRKAAPLPGIEALLKQLQSARTSSPKKDKVHVALATSSGEGHFRIKTDHIPELFSIFTSERRILGDDVRIPKGRGKPSPDIYLVALKAINDSLGEGEEEIKPEECLVFEDGIPGVVAGRRAGMRVVW
;
A
#
# COMPACT_ATOMS: atom_id res chain seq x y z
N MET A 1 21.99 12.69 -15.91
CA MET A 1 21.24 11.64 -15.19
C MET A 1 22.26 10.65 -14.67
N ALA A 2 22.18 10.25 -13.40
CA ALA A 2 23.07 9.20 -12.87
C ALA A 2 22.72 7.86 -13.54
N ASN A 3 23.72 7.06 -13.89
CA ASN A 3 23.46 5.69 -14.35
C ASN A 3 22.79 4.91 -13.21
N PRO A 4 21.68 4.20 -13.48
CA PRO A 4 21.05 3.39 -12.46
C PRO A 4 22.04 2.31 -12.02
N ARG A 5 22.15 2.13 -10.70
CA ARG A 5 22.91 1.04 -10.10
C ARG A 5 22.36 -0.29 -10.65
N THR A 6 23.22 -1.24 -11.04
CA THR A 6 22.80 -2.55 -11.58
C THR A 6 23.41 -3.74 -10.83
N ASP A 7 24.34 -3.51 -9.91
CA ASP A 7 25.05 -4.50 -9.09
C ASP A 7 24.24 -4.89 -7.83
N PHE A 8 22.93 -5.11 -7.98
CA PHE A 8 22.12 -5.53 -6.85
C PHE A 8 22.24 -7.03 -6.55
N PRO A 9 22.16 -7.44 -5.27
CA PRO A 9 22.00 -8.85 -4.96
C PRO A 9 20.68 -9.39 -5.52
N PRO A 10 20.56 -10.72 -5.71
CA PRO A 10 19.30 -11.35 -6.09
C PRO A 10 18.15 -10.93 -5.17
N VAL A 11 16.96 -10.71 -5.73
CA VAL A 11 15.76 -10.46 -4.91
C VAL A 11 15.35 -11.77 -4.23
N ARG A 12 15.25 -11.75 -2.90
CA ARG A 12 14.79 -12.88 -2.07
C ARG A 12 13.42 -12.61 -1.45
N ALA A 13 13.00 -11.35 -1.35
CA ALA A 13 11.69 -10.98 -0.83
C ALA A 13 11.03 -9.86 -1.66
N CYS A 14 9.74 -10.00 -1.93
CA CYS A 14 8.90 -8.98 -2.55
C CYS A 14 7.87 -8.47 -1.54
N LEU A 15 7.86 -7.17 -1.27
CA LEU A 15 6.98 -6.53 -0.29
C LEU A 15 6.00 -5.63 -1.04
N PHE A 16 4.71 -5.88 -0.92
CA PHE A 16 3.69 -5.21 -1.71
C PHE A 16 2.95 -4.19 -0.85
N ASP A 17 2.79 -2.96 -1.35
CA ASP A 17 1.63 -2.16 -0.96
C ASP A 17 0.34 -2.83 -1.47
N MET A 18 -0.83 -2.28 -1.12
CA MET A 18 -2.12 -2.80 -1.56
C MET A 18 -2.90 -1.79 -2.39
N ASP A 19 -3.02 -0.56 -1.88
CA ASP A 19 -4.00 0.40 -2.35
C ASP A 19 -3.44 1.10 -3.58
N GLY A 20 -4.14 1.05 -4.72
CA GLY A 20 -3.61 1.59 -5.99
C GLY A 20 -2.51 0.75 -6.65
N LEU A 21 -2.06 -0.32 -6.00
CA LEU A 21 -1.09 -1.28 -6.55
C LEU A 21 -1.71 -2.66 -6.82
N LEU A 22 -2.23 -3.35 -5.79
CA LEU A 22 -2.83 -4.68 -5.96
C LEU A 22 -4.28 -4.57 -6.43
N ILE A 23 -4.97 -3.54 -5.95
CA ILE A 23 -6.39 -3.28 -6.22
C ILE A 23 -6.60 -1.82 -6.61
N ASN A 24 -7.65 -1.55 -7.40
CA ASN A 24 -7.95 -0.25 -8.00
C ASN A 24 -8.52 0.81 -7.02
N THR A 25 -8.12 0.78 -5.75
CA THR A 25 -8.74 1.63 -4.71
C THR A 25 -8.46 3.11 -4.87
N GLU A 26 -7.38 3.55 -5.52
CA GLU A 26 -7.14 4.97 -5.81
C GLU A 26 -8.20 5.61 -6.73
N ASP A 27 -8.77 4.82 -7.64
CA ASP A 27 -9.91 5.26 -8.46
C ASP A 27 -11.19 5.33 -7.64
N ILE A 28 -11.38 4.38 -6.72
CA ILE A 28 -12.50 4.38 -5.78
C ILE A 28 -12.42 5.55 -4.80
N TYR A 29 -11.23 5.87 -4.25
CA TYR A 29 -11.01 7.06 -3.43
C TYR A 29 -11.43 8.33 -4.18
N THR A 30 -11.02 8.45 -5.44
CA THR A 30 -11.39 9.58 -6.31
C THR A 30 -12.91 9.66 -6.52
N LEU A 31 -13.55 8.52 -6.78
CA LEU A 31 -15.01 8.42 -6.93
C LEU A 31 -15.73 8.88 -5.66
N CYS A 32 -15.35 8.36 -4.49
CA CYS A 32 -15.97 8.70 -3.21
C CYS A 32 -15.87 10.20 -2.90
N HIS A 33 -14.68 10.79 -3.13
CA HIS A 33 -14.51 12.23 -2.96
C HIS A 33 -15.35 13.03 -3.94
N ASN A 34 -15.44 12.64 -5.22
CA ASN A 34 -16.27 13.34 -6.20
C ASN A 34 -17.77 13.28 -5.87
N ILE A 35 -18.26 12.13 -5.39
CA ILE A 35 -19.64 11.98 -4.91
C ILE A 35 -19.90 12.97 -3.77
N LEU A 36 -18.97 13.05 -2.80
CA LEU A 36 -19.15 13.91 -1.64
C LEU A 36 -19.00 15.40 -1.97
N LEU A 37 -18.00 15.77 -2.78
CA LEU A 37 -17.79 17.14 -3.24
C LEU A 37 -19.01 17.69 -3.99
N ALA A 38 -19.68 16.87 -4.80
CA ALA A 38 -20.90 17.26 -5.49
C ALA A 38 -22.03 17.66 -4.53
N ARG A 39 -22.13 17.04 -3.34
CA ARG A 39 -23.10 17.42 -2.29
C ARG A 39 -22.84 18.82 -1.73
N TYR A 40 -21.60 19.31 -1.83
CA TYR A 40 -21.19 20.65 -1.48
C TYR A 40 -21.14 21.61 -2.68
N GLY A 41 -21.65 21.21 -3.85
CA GLY A 41 -21.63 22.03 -5.07
C GLY A 41 -20.23 22.22 -5.65
N SER A 42 -19.31 21.27 -5.42
CA SER A 42 -17.91 21.37 -5.80
C SER A 42 -17.40 20.11 -6.53
N GLY A 43 -16.13 20.12 -6.94
CA GLY A 43 -15.52 19.06 -7.75
C GLY A 43 -15.76 19.22 -9.26
N PRO A 44 -15.38 18.20 -10.07
CA PRO A 44 -14.67 16.99 -9.67
C PRO A 44 -13.20 17.28 -9.33
N MET A 45 -12.56 16.34 -8.63
CA MET A 45 -11.11 16.30 -8.46
C MET A 45 -10.42 16.20 -9.82
N THR A 46 -9.51 17.14 -10.05
CA THR A 46 -8.55 17.11 -11.15
C THR A 46 -7.31 16.29 -10.78
N TRP A 47 -6.45 15.99 -11.75
CA TRP A 47 -5.22 15.23 -11.50
C TRP A 47 -4.22 16.00 -10.60
N ASP A 48 -4.18 17.33 -10.72
CA ASP A 48 -3.27 18.16 -9.91
C ASP A 48 -3.59 18.10 -8.42
N ILE A 49 -4.87 18.04 -8.03
CA ILE A 49 -5.23 17.80 -6.63
C ILE A 49 -5.09 16.32 -6.28
N LYS A 50 -5.60 15.38 -7.11
CA LYS A 50 -5.52 13.93 -6.85
C LYS A 50 -4.10 13.50 -6.51
N SER A 51 -3.13 13.82 -7.37
CA SER A 51 -1.73 13.44 -7.20
C SER A 51 -1.09 13.98 -5.91
N GLN A 52 -1.61 15.07 -5.35
CA GLN A 52 -1.16 15.60 -4.07
C GLN A 52 -1.76 14.87 -2.87
N LEU A 53 -2.89 14.16 -3.01
CA LEU A 53 -3.54 13.42 -1.92
C LEU A 53 -3.03 11.99 -1.78
N GLN A 54 -2.59 11.36 -2.87
CA GLN A 54 -2.23 9.95 -2.90
C GLN A 54 -1.11 9.62 -1.89
N GLY A 55 -1.30 8.52 -1.16
CA GLY A 55 -0.36 8.03 -0.14
C GLY A 55 -0.24 8.87 1.14
N ARG A 56 -0.97 9.99 1.28
CA ARG A 56 -0.96 10.80 2.51
C ARG A 56 -1.92 10.24 3.57
N PRO A 57 -1.68 10.54 4.87
CA PRO A 57 -2.66 10.27 5.91
C PRO A 57 -3.99 10.96 5.62
N ALA A 58 -5.10 10.24 5.81
CA ALA A 58 -6.45 10.70 5.43
C ALA A 58 -6.80 12.10 5.96
N ALA A 59 -6.50 12.41 7.22
CA ALA A 59 -6.77 13.73 7.80
C ALA A 59 -6.02 14.86 7.08
N GLN A 60 -4.77 14.62 6.64
CA GLN A 60 -3.99 15.59 5.88
C GLN A 60 -4.54 15.75 4.46
N SER A 61 -4.92 14.65 3.81
CA SER A 61 -5.55 14.68 2.49
C SER A 61 -6.88 15.44 2.50
N ILE A 62 -7.74 15.18 3.48
CA ILE A 62 -9.03 15.87 3.61
C ILE A 62 -8.82 17.35 3.87
N ALA A 63 -7.90 17.73 4.77
CA ALA A 63 -7.58 19.14 5.01
C ALA A 63 -7.12 19.87 3.72
N LEU A 64 -6.25 19.22 2.94
CA LEU A 64 -5.75 19.78 1.67
C LEU A 64 -6.89 19.90 0.64
N LEU A 65 -7.73 18.88 0.52
CA LEU A 65 -8.87 18.84 -0.39
C LEU A 65 -9.88 19.96 -0.08
N LEU A 66 -10.27 20.10 1.19
CA LEU A 66 -11.22 21.13 1.62
C LEU A 66 -10.67 22.54 1.38
N SER A 67 -9.36 22.75 1.62
CA SER A 67 -8.69 24.01 1.31
C SER A 67 -8.72 24.31 -0.20
N HIS A 68 -8.38 23.32 -1.04
CA HIS A 68 -8.36 23.45 -2.49
C HIS A 68 -9.73 23.84 -3.07
N PHE A 69 -10.81 23.25 -2.54
CA PHE A 69 -12.17 23.53 -3.00
C PHE A 69 -12.88 24.65 -2.24
N HIS A 70 -12.17 25.40 -1.39
CA HIS A 70 -12.71 26.49 -0.57
C HIS A 70 -13.89 26.08 0.34
N LEU A 71 -13.86 24.86 0.87
CA LEU A 71 -14.92 24.28 1.70
C LEU A 71 -14.63 24.33 3.21
N THR A 72 -13.49 24.88 3.64
CA THR A 72 -13.07 24.91 5.06
C THR A 72 -14.02 25.69 5.98
N SER A 73 -14.81 26.63 5.44
CA SER A 73 -15.87 27.35 6.16
C SER A 73 -17.23 26.66 6.10
N THR A 74 -17.37 25.62 5.27
CA THR A 74 -18.65 24.95 4.98
C THR A 74 -18.78 23.63 5.73
N VAL A 75 -17.68 22.90 5.86
CA VAL A 75 -17.64 21.61 6.55
C VAL A 75 -16.29 21.44 7.23
N ASP A 76 -16.30 20.94 8.47
CA ASP A 76 -15.07 20.56 9.17
C ASP A 76 -14.55 19.17 8.72
N ILE A 77 -13.29 18.90 9.07
CA ILE A 77 -12.62 17.65 8.67
C ILE A 77 -13.34 16.42 9.23
N GLU A 78 -13.85 16.48 10.46
CA GLU A 78 -14.48 15.35 11.13
C GLU A 78 -15.79 14.96 10.45
N THR A 79 -16.65 15.95 10.19
CA THR A 79 -17.92 15.79 9.47
C THR A 79 -17.69 15.27 8.06
N TYR A 80 -16.74 15.85 7.32
CA TYR A 80 -16.42 15.38 5.97
C TYR A 80 -15.89 13.94 6.00
N THR A 81 -15.02 13.60 6.97
CA THR A 81 -14.49 12.25 7.14
C THR A 81 -15.60 11.24 7.40
N SER A 82 -16.54 11.55 8.29
CA SER A 82 -17.67 10.67 8.63
C SER A 82 -18.60 10.43 7.42
N GLN A 83 -18.91 11.49 6.66
CA GLN A 83 -19.71 11.36 5.44
C GLN A 83 -18.98 10.57 4.35
N LEU A 84 -17.67 10.80 4.19
CA LEU A 84 -16.85 10.08 3.22
C LEU A 84 -16.76 8.59 3.57
N HIS A 85 -16.61 8.26 4.86
CA HIS A 85 -16.56 6.88 5.34
C HIS A 85 -17.80 6.09 4.93
N THR A 86 -18.99 6.68 5.04
CA THR A 86 -20.25 6.04 4.62
C THR A 86 -20.22 5.66 3.13
N ILE A 87 -19.72 6.55 2.26
CA ILE A 87 -19.61 6.27 0.82
C ILE A 87 -18.54 5.21 0.56
N GLN A 88 -17.41 5.28 1.28
CA GLN A 88 -16.31 4.34 1.17
C GLN A 88 -16.69 2.91 1.56
N GLU A 89 -17.50 2.71 2.61
CA GLU A 89 -17.98 1.38 3.02
C GLU A 89 -18.78 0.66 1.91
N GLU A 90 -19.49 1.41 1.07
CA GLU A 90 -20.24 0.88 -0.06
C GLU A 90 -19.33 0.64 -1.27
N GLU A 91 -18.51 1.63 -1.64
CA GLU A 91 -17.73 1.58 -2.87
C GLU A 91 -16.50 0.67 -2.77
N PHE A 92 -15.85 0.55 -1.61
CA PHE A 92 -14.67 -0.34 -1.47
C PHE A 92 -14.99 -1.82 -1.64
N ARG A 93 -16.25 -2.24 -1.46
CA ARG A 93 -16.71 -3.61 -1.76
C ARG A 93 -16.65 -3.95 -3.24
N LYS A 94 -16.43 -2.95 -4.10
CA LYS A 94 -16.28 -3.08 -5.55
C LYS A 94 -14.81 -3.06 -5.99
N ALA A 95 -13.87 -3.01 -5.04
CA ALA A 95 -12.45 -3.07 -5.36
C ALA A 95 -12.13 -4.34 -6.16
N ALA A 96 -11.30 -4.19 -7.18
CA ALA A 96 -10.92 -5.26 -8.10
C ALA A 96 -9.40 -5.28 -8.29
N PRO A 97 -8.82 -6.46 -8.57
CA PRO A 97 -7.39 -6.57 -8.89
C PRO A 97 -7.00 -5.65 -10.05
N LEU A 98 -5.85 -5.01 -9.95
CA LEU A 98 -5.28 -4.26 -11.07
C LEU A 98 -4.71 -5.20 -12.14
N PRO A 99 -4.60 -4.76 -13.41
CA PRO A 99 -4.12 -5.58 -14.50
C PRO A 99 -2.75 -6.22 -14.21
N GLY A 100 -2.65 -7.53 -14.41
CA GLY A 100 -1.41 -8.29 -14.24
C GLY A 100 -1.12 -8.77 -12.82
N ILE A 101 -1.82 -8.27 -11.79
CA ILE A 101 -1.56 -8.65 -10.38
C ILE A 101 -1.81 -10.13 -10.13
N GLU A 102 -2.91 -10.69 -10.63
CA GLU A 102 -3.20 -12.12 -10.47
C GLU A 102 -2.10 -13.00 -11.08
N ALA A 103 -1.64 -12.64 -12.28
CA ALA A 103 -0.56 -13.36 -12.96
C ALA A 103 0.77 -13.24 -12.19
N LEU A 104 1.11 -12.04 -11.72
CA LEU A 104 2.32 -11.77 -10.96
C LEU A 104 2.33 -12.56 -9.64
N LEU A 105 1.26 -12.48 -8.84
CA LEU A 105 1.18 -13.19 -7.57
C LEU A 105 1.23 -14.70 -7.77
N LYS A 106 0.53 -15.23 -8.78
CA LYS A 106 0.62 -16.65 -9.16
C LYS A 106 2.04 -17.08 -9.51
N GLN A 107 2.77 -16.27 -10.29
CA GLN A 107 4.17 -16.57 -10.62
C GLN A 107 5.07 -16.54 -9.39
N LEU A 108 4.84 -15.59 -8.47
CA LEU A 108 5.62 -15.45 -7.24
C LEU A 108 5.43 -16.62 -6.26
N GLN A 109 4.28 -17.29 -6.24
CA GLN A 109 4.07 -18.49 -5.41
C GLN A 109 5.14 -19.56 -5.62
N SER A 110 5.56 -19.76 -6.86
CA SER A 110 6.59 -20.74 -7.25
C SER A 110 7.94 -20.11 -7.59
N ALA A 111 8.08 -18.79 -7.50
CA ALA A 111 9.30 -18.12 -7.90
C ALA A 111 10.50 -18.57 -7.04
N ARG A 112 11.64 -18.66 -7.70
CA ARG A 112 12.94 -18.98 -7.10
C ARG A 112 13.96 -17.94 -7.55
N THR A 113 14.94 -17.66 -6.71
CA THR A 113 16.03 -16.75 -7.04
C THR A 113 16.85 -17.29 -8.21
N SER A 114 17.56 -16.40 -8.91
CA SER A 114 18.51 -16.82 -9.94
C SER A 114 19.83 -17.32 -9.38
N SER A 115 20.00 -17.34 -8.05
CA SER A 115 21.20 -17.86 -7.39
C SER A 115 21.39 -19.36 -7.66
N PRO A 116 22.61 -19.91 -7.52
CA PRO A 116 22.83 -21.35 -7.61
C PRO A 116 21.98 -22.17 -6.63
N LYS A 117 21.67 -21.62 -5.45
CA LYS A 117 20.82 -22.28 -4.43
C LYS A 117 19.34 -22.33 -4.82
N LYS A 118 18.89 -21.47 -5.76
CA LYS A 118 17.48 -21.36 -6.20
C LYS A 118 16.53 -21.21 -5.01
N ASP A 119 16.85 -20.30 -4.10
CA ASP A 119 16.06 -20.03 -2.89
C ASP A 119 14.65 -19.56 -3.22
N LYS A 120 13.69 -19.78 -2.32
CA LYS A 120 12.32 -19.28 -2.49
C LYS A 120 12.31 -17.75 -2.49
N VAL A 121 11.44 -17.15 -3.32
CA VAL A 121 11.11 -15.72 -3.20
C VAL A 121 9.95 -15.59 -2.21
N HIS A 122 10.17 -14.88 -1.12
CA HIS A 122 9.16 -14.64 -0.08
C HIS A 122 8.31 -13.42 -0.45
N VAL A 123 7.07 -13.39 0.03
CA VAL A 123 6.19 -12.23 -0.14
C VAL A 123 5.59 -11.78 1.17
N ALA A 124 5.34 -10.48 1.30
CA ALA A 124 4.58 -9.88 2.38
C ALA A 124 3.71 -8.73 1.85
N LEU A 125 2.61 -8.47 2.55
CA LEU A 125 1.74 -7.33 2.32
C LEU A 125 2.06 -6.24 3.35
N ALA A 126 2.12 -4.98 2.92
CA ALA A 126 2.46 -3.82 3.75
C ALA A 126 1.57 -2.62 3.36
N THR A 127 0.35 -2.58 3.88
CA THR A 127 -0.67 -1.55 3.57
C THR A 127 -0.86 -0.57 4.72
N SER A 128 -1.13 0.70 4.39
CA SER A 128 -1.55 1.71 5.36
C SER A 128 -3.01 1.57 5.79
N SER A 129 -3.79 0.69 5.14
CA SER A 129 -5.16 0.37 5.54
C SER A 129 -5.15 -0.42 6.86
N GLY A 130 -5.95 0.02 7.84
CA GLY A 130 -6.22 -0.79 9.03
C GLY A 130 -7.14 -1.99 8.74
N GLU A 131 -7.29 -2.88 9.71
CA GLU A 131 -8.02 -4.15 9.56
C GLU A 131 -9.43 -3.99 8.97
N GLY A 132 -10.21 -3.02 9.46
CA GLY A 132 -11.58 -2.80 8.98
C GLY A 132 -11.66 -2.46 7.48
N HIS A 133 -10.83 -1.53 7.03
CA HIS A 133 -10.77 -1.15 5.61
C HIS A 133 -10.15 -2.25 4.74
N PHE A 134 -9.12 -2.94 5.24
CA PHE A 134 -8.55 -4.10 4.55
C PHE A 134 -9.67 -5.10 4.24
N ARG A 135 -10.43 -5.52 5.24
CA ARG A 135 -11.52 -6.49 5.07
C ARG A 135 -12.61 -6.04 4.11
N ILE A 136 -13.07 -4.78 4.20
CA ILE A 136 -14.09 -4.25 3.27
C ILE A 136 -13.60 -4.30 1.82
N LYS A 137 -12.30 -4.05 1.60
CA LYS A 137 -11.68 -4.05 0.27
C LYS A 137 -11.39 -5.45 -0.27
N THR A 138 -11.27 -6.47 0.59
CA THR A 138 -10.69 -7.78 0.19
C THR A 138 -11.56 -9.00 0.48
N ASP A 139 -12.53 -8.95 1.39
CA ASP A 139 -13.31 -10.13 1.82
C ASP A 139 -14.07 -10.82 0.66
N HIS A 140 -14.37 -10.09 -0.42
CA HIS A 140 -15.00 -10.64 -1.65
C HIS A 140 -14.01 -11.21 -2.67
N ILE A 141 -12.70 -11.04 -2.46
CA ILE A 141 -11.61 -11.55 -3.33
C ILE A 141 -10.49 -12.22 -2.51
N PRO A 142 -10.81 -13.15 -1.59
CA PRO A 142 -9.84 -13.69 -0.64
C PRO A 142 -8.68 -14.44 -1.33
N GLU A 143 -8.94 -15.06 -2.48
CA GLU A 143 -7.95 -15.82 -3.26
C GLU A 143 -6.75 -14.96 -3.69
N LEU A 144 -6.97 -13.68 -4.01
CA LEU A 144 -5.90 -12.76 -4.41
C LEU A 144 -4.86 -12.59 -3.28
N PHE A 145 -5.33 -12.55 -2.04
CA PHE A 145 -4.52 -12.27 -0.85
C PHE A 145 -4.03 -13.55 -0.14
N SER A 146 -4.42 -14.72 -0.61
CA SER A 146 -4.08 -16.03 -0.03
C SER A 146 -2.56 -16.28 0.04
N ILE A 147 -1.79 -15.70 -0.88
CA ILE A 147 -0.33 -15.81 -0.93
C ILE A 147 0.34 -15.14 0.28
N PHE A 148 -0.27 -14.11 0.85
CA PHE A 148 0.22 -13.43 2.03
C PHE A 148 -0.32 -14.15 3.26
N THR A 149 0.55 -14.87 3.97
CA THR A 149 0.18 -15.51 5.24
C THR A 149 -0.17 -14.45 6.29
N SER A 150 -0.99 -14.78 7.28
CA SER A 150 -1.53 -13.79 8.23
C SER A 150 -0.44 -13.04 8.99
N GLU A 151 0.65 -13.70 9.35
CA GLU A 151 1.80 -13.09 10.03
C GLU A 151 2.60 -12.12 9.13
N ARG A 152 2.52 -12.30 7.80
CA ARG A 152 3.15 -11.48 6.76
C ARG A 152 2.20 -10.44 6.15
N ARG A 153 1.01 -10.26 6.71
CA ARG A 153 0.12 -9.13 6.41
C ARG A 153 0.35 -8.04 7.44
N ILE A 154 1.04 -6.97 7.04
CA ILE A 154 1.28 -5.81 7.89
C ILE A 154 0.26 -4.75 7.50
N LEU A 155 -0.68 -4.48 8.40
CA LEU A 155 -1.74 -3.48 8.21
C LEU A 155 -1.38 -2.17 8.91
N GLY A 156 -2.12 -1.10 8.61
CA GLY A 156 -1.81 0.26 9.10
C GLY A 156 -1.95 0.42 10.61
N ASP A 157 -2.72 -0.44 11.25
CA ASP A 157 -2.95 -0.52 12.70
C ASP A 157 -2.17 -1.67 13.37
N ASP A 158 -1.21 -2.28 12.66
CA ASP A 158 -0.36 -3.33 13.21
C ASP A 158 0.48 -2.80 14.39
N VAL A 159 0.34 -3.46 15.54
CA VAL A 159 1.00 -3.08 16.81
C VAL A 159 2.53 -3.15 16.75
N ARG A 160 3.09 -3.86 15.76
CA ARG A 160 4.54 -3.94 15.53
C ARG A 160 5.10 -2.63 14.94
N ILE A 161 4.24 -1.78 14.35
CA ILE A 161 4.62 -0.46 13.85
C ILE A 161 4.55 0.53 15.01
N PRO A 162 5.64 1.26 15.32
CA PRO A 162 5.57 2.24 16.39
C PRO A 162 4.59 3.37 16.04
N LYS A 163 3.86 3.88 17.04
CA LYS A 163 2.83 4.90 16.85
C LYS A 163 3.41 6.15 16.14
N GLY A 164 2.69 6.63 15.13
CA GLY A 164 3.10 7.78 14.33
C GLY A 164 4.20 7.48 13.30
N ARG A 165 4.62 6.21 13.15
CA ARG A 165 5.65 5.79 12.20
C ARG A 165 5.11 5.05 10.98
N GLY A 166 3.94 5.46 10.48
CA GLY A 166 3.47 5.07 9.16
C GLY A 166 4.37 5.62 8.03
N LYS A 167 4.07 5.25 6.78
CA LYS A 167 4.73 5.82 5.59
C LYS A 167 4.69 7.36 5.67
N PRO A 168 5.79 8.09 5.43
CA PRO A 168 7.04 7.67 4.77
C PRO A 168 8.15 7.15 5.70
N SER A 169 7.83 6.77 6.94
CA SER A 169 8.79 6.06 7.80
C SER A 169 8.99 4.63 7.28
N PRO A 170 10.19 4.04 7.41
CA PRO A 170 10.50 2.73 6.85
C PRO A 170 9.85 1.55 7.60
N ASP A 171 9.27 1.83 8.77
CA ASP A 171 8.89 0.85 9.78
C ASP A 171 7.97 -0.26 9.25
N ILE A 172 6.98 0.06 8.42
CA ILE A 172 6.07 -0.96 7.87
C ILE A 172 6.80 -2.01 7.02
N TYR A 173 7.80 -1.61 6.24
CA TYR A 173 8.59 -2.53 5.42
C TYR A 173 9.62 -3.29 6.25
N LEU A 174 10.20 -2.65 7.27
CA LEU A 174 11.08 -3.33 8.21
C LEU A 174 10.34 -4.39 9.02
N VAL A 175 9.10 -4.11 9.44
CA VAL A 175 8.21 -5.07 10.10
C VAL A 175 7.85 -6.21 9.15
N ALA A 176 7.52 -5.91 7.88
CA ALA A 176 7.24 -6.94 6.88
C ALA A 176 8.45 -7.85 6.61
N LEU A 177 9.66 -7.28 6.48
CA LEU A 177 10.90 -8.06 6.37
C LEU A 177 11.14 -8.91 7.61
N LYS A 178 10.94 -8.35 8.81
CA LYS A 178 11.07 -9.10 10.05
C LYS A 178 10.09 -10.28 10.08
N ALA A 179 8.83 -10.08 9.70
CA ALA A 179 7.83 -11.13 9.64
C ALA A 179 8.21 -12.26 8.67
N ILE A 180 8.83 -11.90 7.52
CA ILE A 180 9.40 -12.89 6.60
C ILE A 180 10.54 -13.65 7.30
N ASN A 181 11.51 -12.96 7.89
CA ASN A 181 12.68 -13.56 8.55
C ASN A 181 12.29 -14.48 9.72
N ASP A 182 11.30 -14.09 10.52
CA ASP A 182 10.78 -14.87 11.64
C ASP A 182 10.07 -16.16 11.20
N SER A 183 9.67 -16.25 9.92
CA SER A 183 8.93 -17.38 9.34
C SER A 183 9.70 -18.09 8.22
N LEU A 184 11.02 -17.90 8.19
CA LEU A 184 11.91 -18.67 7.32
C LEU A 184 11.99 -20.13 7.77
N GLY A 185 12.15 -21.04 6.80
CA GLY A 185 12.34 -22.45 7.05
C GLY A 185 13.75 -22.76 7.59
N GLU A 186 13.91 -23.99 8.10
CA GLU A 186 15.21 -24.48 8.55
C GLU A 186 16.24 -24.45 7.41
N GLY A 187 17.41 -23.87 7.66
CA GLY A 187 18.48 -23.73 6.68
C GLY A 187 18.37 -22.53 5.74
N GLU A 188 17.29 -21.74 5.82
CA GLU A 188 17.20 -20.47 5.10
C GLU A 188 17.97 -19.37 5.84
N GLU A 189 18.79 -18.61 5.12
CA GLU A 189 19.56 -17.48 5.68
C GLU A 189 18.67 -16.24 5.83
N GLU A 190 18.95 -15.41 6.83
CA GLU A 190 18.25 -14.13 7.02
C GLU A 190 18.29 -13.29 5.74
N ILE A 191 17.15 -12.68 5.38
CA ILE A 191 17.03 -11.79 4.22
C ILE A 191 17.36 -10.36 4.66
N LYS A 192 18.27 -9.72 3.93
CA LYS A 192 18.69 -8.33 4.17
C LYS A 192 17.81 -7.33 3.39
N PRO A 193 17.73 -6.06 3.82
CA PRO A 193 16.95 -5.05 3.09
C PRO A 193 17.33 -4.87 1.62
N GLU A 194 18.61 -4.96 1.26
CA GLU A 194 19.08 -4.85 -0.13
C GLU A 194 18.63 -6.02 -1.04
N GLU A 195 18.24 -7.15 -0.44
CA GLU A 195 17.68 -8.32 -1.11
C GLU A 195 16.15 -8.22 -1.27
N CYS A 196 15.54 -7.13 -0.78
CA CYS A 196 14.11 -6.87 -0.88
C CYS A 196 13.76 -5.99 -2.08
N LEU A 197 12.60 -6.26 -2.65
CA LEU A 197 11.96 -5.44 -3.69
C LEU A 197 10.57 -5.01 -3.21
N VAL A 198 10.40 -3.70 -2.99
CA VAL A 198 9.11 -3.09 -2.66
C VAL A 198 8.38 -2.75 -3.96
N PHE A 199 7.09 -3.03 -4.00
CA PHE A 199 6.17 -2.55 -5.03
C PHE A 199 5.25 -1.51 -4.41
N GLU A 200 5.16 -0.33 -5.04
CA GLU A 200 4.49 0.85 -4.51
C GLU A 200 3.86 1.69 -5.63
N ASP A 201 2.84 2.46 -5.29
CA ASP A 201 2.15 3.39 -6.20
C ASP A 201 2.19 4.85 -5.69
N GLY A 202 2.63 5.08 -4.44
CA GLY A 202 2.62 6.39 -3.79
C GLY A 202 4.00 6.88 -3.33
N ILE A 203 4.26 8.18 -3.49
CA ILE A 203 5.52 8.81 -3.06
C ILE A 203 5.89 8.47 -1.60
N PRO A 204 4.97 8.56 -0.61
CA PRO A 204 5.32 8.25 0.77
C PRO A 204 5.80 6.82 0.95
N GLY A 205 5.21 5.87 0.24
CA GLY A 205 5.62 4.48 0.27
C GLY A 205 6.95 4.23 -0.43
N VAL A 206 7.18 4.85 -1.58
CA VAL A 206 8.50 4.83 -2.24
C VAL A 206 9.59 5.33 -1.31
N VAL A 207 9.35 6.46 -0.63
CA VAL A 207 10.28 7.02 0.34
C VAL A 207 10.49 6.06 1.52
N ALA A 208 9.44 5.42 2.03
CA ALA A 208 9.54 4.43 3.10
C ALA A 208 10.39 3.21 2.68
N GLY A 209 10.16 2.63 1.50
CA GLY A 209 10.93 1.50 0.99
C GLY A 209 12.40 1.85 0.79
N ARG A 210 12.69 3.04 0.23
CA ARG A 210 14.06 3.54 0.08
C ARG A 210 14.75 3.77 1.43
N ARG A 211 14.05 4.34 2.41
CA ARG A 211 14.57 4.55 3.78
C ARG A 211 14.79 3.23 4.54
N ALA A 212 14.06 2.19 4.18
CA ALA A 212 14.28 0.84 4.72
C ALA A 212 15.53 0.17 4.13
N GLY A 213 16.22 0.79 3.16
CA GLY A 213 17.37 0.21 2.49
C GLY A 213 17.01 -0.76 1.36
N MET A 214 15.76 -0.73 0.89
CA MET A 214 15.22 -1.67 -0.11
C MET A 214 15.20 -1.05 -1.51
N ARG A 215 15.09 -1.91 -2.52
CA ARG A 215 14.75 -1.50 -3.88
C ARG A 215 13.25 -1.24 -3.97
N VAL A 216 12.84 -0.33 -4.86
CA VAL A 216 11.43 0.01 -5.06
C VAL A 216 11.12 0.04 -6.56
N VAL A 217 10.01 -0.58 -6.94
CA VAL A 217 9.34 -0.42 -8.24
C VAL A 217 8.12 0.47 -8.01
N TRP A 218 8.02 1.55 -8.80
CA TRP A 218 6.93 2.52 -8.80
C TRP A 218 6.55 2.86 -10.24
#